data_AF-A0A7W0G8H1-F1
#
_entry.id   AF-A0A7W0G8H1-F1
#
_cell.length_a   1.000
_cell.length_b   1.000
_cell.length_c   1.000
_cell.angle_alpha   90.00
_cell.angle_beta   90.00
_cell.angle_gamma   90.00
#
_symmetry.space_group_name_H-M   'P 1'
#
loop_
_entity.id
_entity.type
_entity.pdbx_description
1 polymer ?
#
loop_
_entity_poly.entity_id
_entity_poly.type
_entity_poly.pdbx_seq_one_letter_code
_entity_poly.pdbx_strand_id
1 'polypeptide(L)'
;LLGRIRAVLRRVAPSAGDRLEVGDLVVDRATRQVTIRSEVVPLAGKEFALLCKLASDPRRVFTKDELLRDVWGFRTHCRTRTLDSHVSRLRSKLVRSSGDRFVVNVWGVGYRLID
;
A
#
# COMPACT_ATOMS: atom_id res chain seq x y z
N LEU A 1 16.44 -6.02 37.57
CA LEU A 1 17.38 -5.91 36.42
C LEU A 1 17.00 -6.98 35.39
N LEU A 2 15.96 -6.74 34.59
CA LEU A 2 15.48 -7.71 33.59
C LEU A 2 14.83 -6.95 32.42
N GLY A 3 15.14 -7.39 31.19
CA GLY A 3 14.29 -7.12 30.03
C GLY A 3 14.90 -6.28 28.91
N ARG A 4 16.08 -6.64 28.38
CA ARG A 4 16.44 -6.27 27.00
C ARG A 4 16.93 -7.48 26.23
N ILE A 5 15.99 -8.36 25.91
CA ILE A 5 16.14 -9.25 24.75
C ILE A 5 15.95 -8.35 23.52
N ARG A 6 17.03 -7.74 23.03
CA ARG A 6 17.10 -7.24 21.66
C ARG A 6 17.23 -8.45 20.76
N ALA A 7 16.08 -9.02 20.41
CA ALA A 7 15.97 -10.09 19.45
C ALA A 7 16.54 -9.60 18.12
N VAL A 8 17.67 -10.23 17.76
CA VAL A 8 18.17 -10.53 16.42
C VAL A 8 17.15 -10.24 15.33
N LEU A 9 17.50 -9.36 14.40
CA LEU A 9 17.28 -9.59 12.96
C LEU A 9 18.27 -8.71 12.19
N ARG A 10 19.33 -9.38 11.74
CA ARG A 10 20.30 -8.97 10.73
C ARG A 10 19.52 -8.44 9.51
N ARG A 11 19.32 -7.13 9.43
CA ARG A 11 18.60 -6.49 8.31
C ARG A 11 19.56 -6.49 7.12
N VAL A 12 19.32 -7.43 6.20
CA VAL A 12 19.71 -7.26 4.80
C VAL A 12 19.27 -5.86 4.41
N ALA A 13 20.20 -4.99 4.06
CA ALA A 13 19.85 -3.64 3.63
C ALA A 13 18.84 -3.80 2.48
N PRO A 14 17.60 -3.28 2.61
CA PRO A 14 16.62 -3.40 1.54
C PRO A 14 17.25 -2.77 0.29
N SER A 15 17.15 -3.47 -0.85
CA SER A 15 17.60 -2.87 -2.11
C SER A 15 16.78 -1.60 -2.36
N ALA A 16 17.33 -0.62 -3.06
CA ALA A 16 16.66 0.67 -3.27
C ALA A 16 15.25 0.55 -3.92
N GLY A 17 14.92 -0.61 -4.54
CA GLY A 17 13.59 -0.88 -5.10
C GLY A 17 12.59 -1.58 -4.16
N ASP A 18 13.04 -2.05 -2.99
CA ASP A 18 12.21 -2.79 -2.05
C ASP A 18 11.48 -1.90 -1.04
N ARG A 19 11.86 -0.62 -0.92
CA ARG A 19 11.27 0.31 0.03
C ARG A 19 10.74 1.54 -0.70
N LEU A 20 9.45 1.82 -0.53
CA LEU A 20 8.77 2.97 -1.10
C LEU A 20 8.34 3.91 0.03
N GLU A 21 8.68 5.19 -0.07
CA GLU A 21 8.38 6.20 0.95
C GLU A 21 7.56 7.33 0.32
N VAL A 22 6.43 7.66 0.95
CA VAL A 22 5.48 8.68 0.49
C VAL A 22 5.00 9.45 1.72
N GLY A 23 5.64 10.59 2.01
CA GLY A 23 5.41 11.32 3.25
C GLY A 23 5.69 10.42 4.47
N ASP A 24 4.71 10.32 5.37
CA ASP A 24 4.79 9.47 6.57
C ASP A 24 4.55 7.97 6.30
N LEU A 25 4.12 7.60 5.09
CA LEU A 25 3.82 6.23 4.69
C LEU A 25 5.09 5.55 4.13
N VAL A 26 5.42 4.39 4.70
CA VAL A 26 6.53 3.54 4.24
C VAL A 26 5.98 2.16 3.88
N VAL A 27 6.33 1.67 2.69
CA VAL A 27 6.00 0.33 2.19
C VAL A 27 7.30 -0.44 1.98
N ASP A 28 7.49 -1.50 2.77
CA ASP A 28 8.58 -2.45 2.61
C ASP A 28 8.05 -3.68 1.86
N ARG A 29 8.45 -3.80 0.59
CA ARG A 29 8.02 -4.86 -0.34
C ARG A 29 8.67 -6.20 -0.02
N ALA A 30 9.90 -6.18 0.50
CA ALA A 30 10.63 -7.39 0.87
C ALA A 30 9.98 -8.09 2.08
N THR A 31 9.62 -7.32 3.11
CA THR A 31 8.96 -7.85 4.32
C THR A 31 7.43 -7.84 4.23
N ARG A 32 6.88 -7.26 3.17
CA ARG A 32 5.44 -6.99 2.99
C ARG A 32 4.83 -6.20 4.15
N GLN A 33 5.58 -5.26 4.69
CA GLN A 33 5.18 -4.43 5.82
C GLN A 33 4.81 -3.02 5.33
N VAL A 34 3.79 -2.44 5.95
CA VAL A 34 3.42 -1.04 5.76
C VAL A 34 3.43 -0.36 7.11
N THR A 35 4.07 0.81 7.19
CA THR A 35 4.09 1.62 8.40
C THR A 35 3.69 3.04 8.09
N ILE A 36 2.96 3.69 9.00
CA ILE A 36 2.71 5.13 8.97
C ILE A 36 3.19 5.72 10.29
N ARG A 37 4.08 6.72 10.26
CA ARG A 37 4.66 7.30 11.49
C ARG A 37 5.22 6.23 12.46
N SER A 38 5.86 5.20 11.89
CA SER A 38 6.40 4.02 12.60
C SER A 38 5.38 3.03 13.19
N GLU A 39 4.08 3.26 13.01
CA GLU A 39 3.02 2.32 13.40
C GLU A 39 2.70 1.34 12.26
N VAL A 40 2.58 0.05 12.56
CA VAL A 40 2.32 -0.99 11.55
C VAL A 40 0.86 -0.99 11.13
N VAL A 41 0.60 -0.93 9.81
CA VAL A 41 -0.74 -1.00 9.24
C VAL A 41 -0.98 -2.38 8.61
N PRO A 42 -1.83 -3.24 9.21
CA PRO A 42 -2.08 -4.57 8.67
C PRO A 42 -2.97 -4.53 7.43
N LEU A 43 -2.39 -4.81 6.27
CA LEU A 43 -3.10 -4.88 4.99
C LEU A 43 -3.25 -6.34 4.51
N ALA A 44 -4.41 -6.63 3.92
CA ALA A 44 -4.63 -7.90 3.23
C ALA A 44 -3.83 -7.94 1.91
N GLY A 45 -3.62 -9.13 1.35
CA GLY A 45 -2.74 -9.32 0.20
C GLY A 45 -3.03 -8.41 -1.00
N LYS A 46 -4.31 -8.23 -1.37
CA LYS A 46 -4.71 -7.34 -2.48
C LYS A 46 -4.67 -5.85 -2.12
N GLU A 47 -4.93 -5.49 -0.86
CA GLU A 47 -4.80 -4.11 -0.38
C GLU A 47 -3.33 -3.68 -0.39
N PHE A 48 -2.43 -4.57 0.06
CA PHE A 48 -1.00 -4.37 0.00
C PHE A 48 -0.49 -4.21 -1.44
N ALA A 49 -0.93 -5.09 -2.35
CA ALA A 49 -0.57 -5.01 -3.76
C ALA A 49 -1.05 -3.72 -4.42
N LEU A 50 -2.28 -3.27 -4.12
CA LEU A 50 -2.79 -1.97 -4.55
C LEU A 50 -1.91 -0.83 -4.05
N LEU A 51 -1.58 -0.83 -2.75
CA LEU A 51 -0.75 0.23 -2.18
C LEU A 51 0.64 0.25 -2.80
N CYS A 52 1.28 -0.91 -3.00
CA CYS A 52 2.56 -1.01 -3.69
C CYS A 52 2.50 -0.41 -5.10
N LYS A 53 1.43 -0.69 -5.84
CA LYS A 53 1.25 -0.17 -7.20
C LYS A 53 1.11 1.35 -7.17
N LEU A 54 0.25 1.87 -6.30
CA LEU A 54 0.05 3.32 -6.15
C LEU A 54 1.31 4.04 -5.64
N ALA A 55 2.07 3.42 -4.74
CA ALA A 55 3.31 3.97 -4.17
C ALA A 55 4.51 3.87 -5.12
N SER A 56 4.45 3.03 -6.16
CA SER A 56 5.53 2.92 -7.15
C SER A 56 5.68 4.15 -8.04
N ASP A 57 4.63 4.95 -8.17
CA ASP A 57 4.62 6.23 -8.88
C ASP A 57 3.63 7.16 -8.16
N PRO A 58 4.06 7.76 -7.03
CA PRO A 58 3.18 8.61 -6.22
C PRO A 58 2.65 9.78 -7.05
N ARG A 59 1.43 10.23 -6.75
CA ARG A 59 0.70 11.30 -7.47
C ARG A 59 0.23 10.95 -8.89
N ARG A 60 0.79 9.95 -9.57
CA ARG A 60 0.25 9.44 -10.84
C ARG A 60 -1.15 8.86 -10.64
N VAL A 61 -2.04 9.16 -11.58
CA VAL A 61 -3.35 8.53 -11.66
C VAL A 61 -3.22 7.19 -12.36
N PHE A 62 -3.53 6.12 -11.65
CA PHE A 62 -3.69 4.79 -12.23
C PHE A 62 -5.16 4.57 -12.57
N THR A 63 -5.42 4.18 -13.80
CA THR A 63 -6.77 3.82 -14.26
C THR A 63 -7.26 2.56 -13.57
N LYS A 64 -8.59 2.38 -13.52
CA LYS A 64 -9.16 1.16 -12.95
C LYS A 64 -8.69 -0.11 -13.68
N ASP A 65 -8.52 -0.04 -15.01
CA ASP A 65 -8.05 -1.16 -15.81
C ASP A 65 -6.58 -1.49 -15.56
N GLU A 66 -5.70 -0.49 -15.41
CA GLU A 66 -4.31 -0.72 -14.99
C GLU A 66 -4.24 -1.40 -13.62
N LEU A 67 -5.03 -0.91 -12.66
CA LEU A 67 -5.03 -1.49 -11.31
C LEU A 67 -5.59 -2.92 -11.29
N LEU A 68 -6.66 -3.18 -12.03
CA LEU A 68 -7.21 -4.53 -12.18
C LEU A 68 -6.18 -5.47 -12.81
N ARG A 69 -5.55 -5.05 -13.92
CA ARG A 69 -4.53 -5.83 -14.61
C ARG A 69 -3.33 -6.12 -13.72
N ASP A 70 -2.79 -5.12 -13.04
CA ASP A 70 -1.53 -5.28 -12.30
C ASP A 70 -1.72 -6.00 -10.96
N VAL A 71 -2.88 -5.86 -10.33
CA VAL A 71 -3.15 -6.46 -9.01
C VAL A 71 -3.87 -7.80 -9.11
N TRP A 72 -4.76 -8.00 -10.09
CA TRP A 72 -5.50 -9.25 -10.28
C TRP A 72 -5.04 -10.07 -11.48
N GLY A 73 -4.32 -9.48 -12.44
CA GLY A 73 -3.85 -10.18 -13.64
C GLY A 73 -4.90 -10.26 -14.74
N PHE A 74 -4.44 -10.43 -15.98
CA PHE A 74 -5.27 -10.49 -17.19
C PHE A 74 -6.30 -11.65 -17.22
N ARG A 75 -6.12 -12.69 -16.39
CA ARG A 75 -6.97 -13.89 -16.40
C ARG A 75 -8.19 -13.80 -15.48
N THR A 76 -8.38 -12.68 -14.80
CA THR A 76 -9.47 -12.54 -13.85
C THR A 76 -10.64 -11.78 -14.47
N HIS A 77 -11.84 -12.38 -14.45
CA HIS A 77 -13.09 -11.68 -14.74
C HIS A 77 -13.48 -10.70 -13.61
N CYS A 78 -12.48 -10.13 -12.92
CA CYS A 78 -12.68 -9.24 -11.80
C CYS A 78 -13.31 -7.94 -12.28
N ARG A 79 -14.41 -7.55 -11.65
CA ARG A 79 -15.17 -6.34 -11.99
C ARG A 79 -14.58 -5.13 -11.28
N THR A 80 -14.80 -3.94 -11.83
CA THR A 80 -14.46 -2.65 -11.21
C THR A 80 -15.02 -2.48 -9.79
N ARG A 81 -16.21 -3.04 -9.49
CA ARG A 81 -16.77 -3.04 -8.12
C ARG A 81 -15.89 -3.77 -7.09
N THR A 82 -15.17 -4.80 -7.52
CA THR A 82 -14.21 -5.51 -6.66
C THR A 82 -13.04 -4.59 -6.32
N LEU A 83 -12.46 -3.93 -7.33
CA LEU A 83 -11.41 -2.92 -7.13
C LEU A 83 -11.86 -1.84 -6.13
N ASP A 84 -13.01 -1.23 -6.38
CA ASP A 84 -13.54 -0.13 -5.56
C ASP A 84 -13.72 -0.57 -4.09
N SER A 85 -14.16 -1.82 -3.87
CA SER A 85 -14.30 -2.39 -2.52
C SER A 85 -12.96 -2.58 -1.81
N HIS A 86 -11.92 -3.02 -2.54
CA HIS A 86 -10.58 -3.15 -1.98
C HIS A 86 -9.92 -1.80 -1.71
N VAL A 87 -10.11 -0.82 -2.59
CA VAL A 87 -9.65 0.56 -2.37
C VAL A 87 -10.35 1.17 -1.16
N SER A 88 -11.65 0.94 -1.00
CA SER A 88 -12.38 1.40 0.19
C SER A 88 -11.81 0.83 1.48
N ARG A 89 -11.53 -0.48 1.53
CA ARG A 89 -10.95 -1.11 2.72
C ARG A 89 -9.53 -0.61 3.00
N LEU A 90 -8.70 -0.49 1.96
CA LEU A 90 -7.37 0.10 2.05
C LEU A 90 -7.44 1.50 2.66
N ARG A 91 -8.29 2.38 2.12
CA ARG A 91 -8.48 3.74 2.63
C ARG A 91 -8.90 3.76 4.09
N SER A 92 -9.89 2.96 4.47
CA SER A 92 -10.35 2.90 5.87
C SER A 92 -9.24 2.50 6.83
N LYS A 93 -8.37 1.57 6.45
CA LYS A 93 -7.24 1.14 7.28
C LYS A 93 -6.16 2.22 7.42
N LEU A 94 -5.80 2.88 6.31
CA LEU A 94 -4.81 3.96 6.32
C LEU A 94 -5.31 5.15 7.16
N VAL A 95 -6.57 5.57 6.96
CA VAL A 95 -7.21 6.65 7.73
C VAL A 95 -7.30 6.27 9.21
N ARG A 96 -7.69 5.03 9.55
CA ARG A 96 -7.76 4.59 10.95
C ARG A 96 -6.39 4.65 11.65
N SER A 97 -5.29 4.47 10.92
CA SER A 97 -3.94 4.48 11.49
C SER A 97 -3.33 5.89 11.61
N SER A 98 -3.74 6.84 10.77
CA SER A 98 -3.02 8.12 10.61
C SER A 98 -3.90 9.36 10.73
N GLY A 99 -5.20 9.22 10.48
CA GLY A 99 -6.13 10.31 10.21
C GLY A 99 -6.15 10.78 8.75
N ASP A 100 -5.14 10.39 7.95
CA ASP A 100 -4.87 10.98 6.64
C ASP A 100 -5.42 10.16 5.48
N ARG A 101 -5.78 10.85 4.39
CA ARG A 101 -6.37 10.24 3.19
C ARG A 101 -5.34 10.06 2.08
N PHE A 102 -4.44 9.09 2.24
CA PHE A 102 -3.39 8.80 1.24
C PHE A 102 -3.92 8.41 -0.15
N VAL A 103 -5.06 7.73 -0.26
CA VAL A 103 -5.60 7.27 -1.57
C VAL A 103 -6.80 8.10 -1.98
N VAL A 104 -6.68 8.75 -3.13
CA VAL A 104 -7.69 9.67 -3.68
C VAL A 104 -8.36 9.06 -4.92
N ASN A 105 -9.68 9.23 -5.00
CA ASN A 105 -10.47 8.90 -6.19
C ASN A 105 -10.38 10.04 -7.21
N VAL A 106 -9.99 9.71 -8.44
CA VAL A 106 -10.09 10.60 -9.60
C VAL A 106 -11.29 10.14 -10.41
N TRP A 107 -12.38 10.89 -10.30
CA TRP A 107 -13.69 10.54 -10.88
C TRP A 107 -13.59 10.21 -12.36
N GLY A 108 -14.17 9.07 -12.76
CA GLY A 108 -14.16 8.60 -14.14
C GLY A 108 -12.83 8.00 -14.62
N VAL A 109 -11.75 8.09 -13.83
CA VAL A 109 -10.40 7.66 -14.26
C VAL A 109 -9.89 6.51 -13.39
N GLY A 110 -9.75 6.72 -12.08
CA GLY A 110 -9.17 5.71 -11.20
C GLY A 110 -8.66 6.30 -9.88
N TYR A 111 -7.46 5.92 -9.47
CA TYR A 111 -6.93 6.23 -8.15
C TYR A 111 -5.49 6.72 -8.20
N ARG A 112 -5.13 7.58 -7.25
CA ARG A 112 -3.76 8.04 -7.05
C ARG A 112 -3.40 8.03 -5.56
N LEU A 113 -2.11 7.93 -5.28
CA LEU A 113 -1.55 8.17 -3.95
C LEU A 113 -1.20 9.65 -3.78
N ILE A 114 -1.40 10.17 -2.58
CA ILE A 114 -0.91 11.47 -2.12
C ILE A 114 -0.11 11.29 -0.83
N ASP A 115 0.81 12.22 -0.59
CA ASP A 115 1.57 12.38 0.65
C ASP A 115 0.81 13.21 1.70
#